data_AF-A0ABC8KH53-F1
#
_entry.id   AF-A0ABC8KH53-F1
#
_cell.length_a   1.000
_cell.length_b   1.000
_cell.length_c   1.000
_cell.angle_alpha   90.00
_cell.angle_beta   90.00
_cell.angle_gamma   90.00
#
_symmetry.space_group_name_H-M   'P 1'
#
loop_
_entity.id
_entity.type
_entity.pdbx_description
1 polymer ?
#
loop_
_entity_poly.entity_id
_entity_poly.type
_entity_poly.pdbx_seq_one_letter_code
_entity_poly.pdbx_strand_id
1 'polypeptide(L)'
;MKFTGVVYIAFVIVLVSALAPTKAVLEEKVECVPTELIVCSPAYHEGDSPPSAECCGKLKDQESCFCDYIKNPKFAPYINSPIAQKVLAACRIPAPIC
;
A
#
# COMPACT_ATOMS: atom_id res chain seq x y z
N MET A 1 -21.75 40.16 -27.65
CA MET A 1 -22.11 39.36 -26.45
C MET A 1 -22.39 37.88 -26.73
N LYS A 2 -22.52 37.43 -27.99
CA LYS A 2 -22.78 36.00 -28.31
C LYS A 2 -21.51 35.13 -28.35
N PHE A 3 -20.37 35.70 -28.74
CA PHE A 3 -19.10 34.97 -28.84
C PHE A 3 -18.49 34.63 -27.47
N THR A 4 -18.69 35.48 -26.47
CA THR A 4 -18.15 35.27 -25.11
C THR A 4 -18.76 34.05 -24.43
N GLY A 5 -20.04 33.77 -24.68
CA GLY A 5 -20.72 32.58 -24.16
C GLY A 5 -20.21 31.27 -24.78
N VAL A 6 -19.92 31.27 -26.08
CA VAL A 6 -19.40 30.07 -26.78
C VAL A 6 -18.00 29.70 -26.28
N VAL A 7 -17.14 30.70 -26.04
CA VAL A 7 -15.78 30.47 -25.51
C VAL A 7 -15.85 29.92 -24.07
N TYR A 8 -16.77 30.42 -23.25
CA TYR A 8 -16.95 29.94 -21.88
C TYR A 8 -17.44 28.49 -21.83
N ILE A 9 -18.40 28.13 -22.68
CA ILE A 9 -18.93 26.77 -22.77
C ILE A 9 -17.83 25.79 -23.23
N ALA A 10 -17.02 26.17 -24.23
CA ALA A 10 -15.92 25.34 -24.71
C ALA A 10 -14.85 25.09 -23.63
N PHE A 11 -14.53 26.11 -22.82
CA PHE A 11 -13.52 26.00 -21.76
C PHE A 11 -13.95 25.06 -20.63
N VAL A 12 -15.25 25.07 -20.27
CA VAL A 12 -15.80 24.19 -19.23
C VAL A 12 -15.79 22.71 -19.67
N ILE A 13 -16.05 22.42 -20.95
CA ILE A 13 -16.06 21.05 -21.46
C ILE A 13 -14.65 20.42 -21.45
N VAL A 14 -13.61 21.21 -21.75
CA VAL A 14 -12.21 20.73 -21.73
C VAL A 14 -11.73 20.44 -20.30
N LEU A 15 -12.13 21.25 -19.31
CA LEU A 15 -11.78 21.03 -17.91
C LEU A 15 -12.42 19.76 -17.32
N VAL A 16 -13.66 19.44 -17.71
CA VAL A 16 -14.37 18.24 -17.25
C VAL A 16 -13.79 16.95 -17.86
N SER A 17 -13.23 17.04 -19.07
CA SER A 17 -12.69 15.88 -19.79
C SER A 17 -11.32 15.41 -19.27
N ALA A 18 -10.61 16.24 -18.51
CA ALA A 18 -9.34 15.89 -17.87
C ALA A 18 -9.51 15.06 -16.59
N LEU A 19 -10.74 14.94 -16.06
CA LEU A 19 -11.09 13.96 -15.05
C LEU A 19 -11.46 12.64 -15.72
N ALA A 20 -10.52 12.06 -16.46
CA ALA A 20 -10.60 10.64 -16.75
C ALA A 20 -10.48 9.91 -15.41
N PRO A 21 -11.49 9.14 -14.96
CA PRO A 21 -11.31 8.28 -13.81
C PRO A 21 -10.24 7.26 -14.20
N THR A 22 -9.03 7.41 -13.67
CA THR A 22 -8.08 6.31 -13.58
C THR A 22 -8.85 5.15 -13.00
N LYS A 23 -8.96 4.07 -13.78
CA LYS A 23 -9.62 2.81 -13.44
C LYS A 23 -9.41 2.51 -11.96
N ALA A 24 -10.38 2.87 -11.13
CA ALA A 24 -10.47 2.37 -9.78
C ALA A 24 -10.93 0.93 -9.98
N VAL A 25 -9.96 0.03 -10.06
CA VAL A 25 -10.19 -1.36 -9.69
C VAL A 25 -10.86 -1.26 -8.33
N LEU A 26 -12.12 -1.65 -8.26
CA LEU A 26 -12.82 -1.88 -7.00
C LEU A 26 -12.19 -3.14 -6.40
N GLU A 27 -10.91 -3.05 -6.05
CA GLU A 27 -10.36 -3.89 -5.00
C GLU A 27 -11.07 -3.43 -3.74
N GLU A 28 -11.70 -4.38 -3.07
CA GLU A 28 -11.99 -4.25 -1.65
C GLU A 28 -10.68 -3.83 -1.00
N LYS A 29 -10.50 -2.52 -0.81
CA LYS A 29 -9.23 -1.95 -0.44
C LYS A 29 -9.00 -2.37 1.00
N VAL A 30 -8.25 -3.45 1.19
CA VAL A 30 -7.60 -3.71 2.47
C VAL A 30 -6.92 -2.41 2.84
N GLU A 31 -7.36 -1.83 3.94
CA GLU A 31 -6.81 -0.56 4.37
C GLU A 31 -5.36 -0.82 4.76
N CYS A 32 -4.42 -0.26 3.99
CA CYS A 32 -3.00 -0.38 4.26
C CYS A 32 -2.68 0.43 5.52
N VAL A 33 -2.78 -0.23 6.68
CA VAL A 33 -2.59 0.35 8.01
C VAL A 33 -1.33 -0.25 8.63
N PRO A 34 -0.17 0.42 8.51
CA PRO A 34 1.11 -0.08 9.02
C PRO A 34 1.10 -0.37 10.53
N THR A 35 0.28 0.35 11.30
CA THR A 35 0.20 0.18 12.75
C THR A 35 -0.38 -1.17 13.17
N GLU A 36 -1.14 -1.85 12.31
CA GLU A 36 -1.59 -3.21 12.62
C GLU A 36 -0.44 -4.23 12.58
N LEU A 37 0.67 -3.91 11.92
CA LEU A 37 1.87 -4.76 11.90
C LEU A 37 2.72 -4.64 13.17
N ILE A 38 2.34 -3.77 14.13
CA ILE A 38 3.01 -3.64 15.43
C ILE A 38 2.99 -4.96 16.20
N VAL A 39 1.98 -5.82 15.99
CA VAL A 39 1.92 -7.16 16.59
C VAL A 39 3.11 -8.04 16.20
N CYS A 40 3.81 -7.72 15.11
CA CYS A 40 5.03 -8.41 14.67
C CYS A 40 6.32 -7.87 15.33
N SER A 41 6.22 -6.82 16.16
CA SER A 41 7.36 -6.21 16.85
C SER A 41 8.24 -7.21 17.63
N PRO A 42 7.69 -8.20 18.38
CA PRO A 42 8.51 -9.19 19.05
C PRO A 42 9.35 -10.02 18.07
N ALA A 43 8.76 -10.48 16.96
CA ALA A 43 9.47 -11.23 15.92
C ALA A 43 10.52 -10.36 15.20
N TYR A 44 10.26 -9.06 15.07
CA TYR A 44 11.19 -8.10 14.49
C TYR A 44 12.38 -7.79 15.40
N HIS A 45 12.17 -7.65 16.71
CA HIS A 45 13.26 -7.30 17.63
C HIS A 45 14.06 -8.51 18.12
N GLU A 46 13.40 -9.64 18.33
CA GLU A 46 14.02 -10.80 18.95
C GLU A 46 14.66 -11.75 17.94
N GLY A 47 14.38 -11.60 16.64
CA GLY A 47 15.10 -12.19 15.48
C GLY A 47 15.03 -13.72 15.33
N ASP A 48 15.01 -14.44 16.44
CA ASP A 48 14.95 -15.90 16.59
C ASP A 48 13.61 -16.35 17.24
N SER A 49 12.80 -15.40 17.75
CA SER A 49 11.45 -15.70 18.23
C SER A 49 10.50 -15.92 17.05
N PRO A 50 9.76 -17.05 17.00
CA PRO A 50 8.82 -17.32 15.92
C PRO A 50 7.68 -16.28 15.92
N PRO A 51 7.21 -15.82 14.73
CA PRO A 51 6.09 -14.90 14.66
C PRO A 51 4.82 -15.54 15.22
N SER A 52 4.02 -14.74 15.92
CA SER A 52 2.70 -15.17 16.39
C SER A 52 1.77 -15.45 15.21
N ALA A 53 0.76 -16.29 15.43
CA ALA A 53 -0.27 -16.55 14.41
C ALA A 53 -0.99 -15.26 13.99
N GLU A 54 -1.20 -14.33 14.94
CA GLU A 54 -1.78 -13.02 14.69
C GLU A 54 -0.89 -12.15 13.80
N CYS A 55 0.43 -12.14 14.05
CA CYS A 55 1.38 -11.46 13.19
C CYS A 55 1.36 -12.00 11.76
N CYS A 56 1.40 -13.33 11.59
CA CYS A 56 1.32 -13.91 10.25
C CYS A 56 -0.01 -13.63 9.56
N GLY A 57 -1.13 -13.62 10.31
CA GLY A 57 -2.44 -13.23 9.79
C GLY A 57 -2.43 -11.79 9.25
N LYS A 58 -1.97 -10.83 10.06
CA LYS A 58 -1.90 -9.41 9.66
C LYS A 58 -0.94 -9.15 8.50
N LEU A 59 0.19 -9.84 8.46
CA LEU A 59 1.09 -9.76 7.30
C LEU A 59 0.44 -10.30 6.03
N LYS A 60 -0.35 -11.37 6.14
CA LYS A 60 -1.06 -11.96 4.99
C LYS A 60 -2.17 -11.06 4.48
N ASP A 61 -2.95 -10.48 5.39
CA ASP A 61 -4.02 -9.54 5.06
C ASP A 61 -3.48 -8.34 4.27
N GLN A 62 -2.30 -7.84 4.65
CA GLN A 62 -1.69 -6.65 4.04
C GLN A 62 -0.63 -6.95 2.97
N GLU A 63 -0.58 -8.17 2.42
CA GLU A 63 0.43 -8.57 1.43
C GLU A 63 0.43 -7.64 0.20
N SER A 64 -0.75 -7.22 -0.27
CA SER A 64 -0.91 -6.27 -1.38
C SER A 64 -0.36 -4.87 -1.09
N CYS A 65 -0.26 -4.48 0.18
CA CYS A 65 0.21 -3.16 0.61
C CYS A 65 1.74 -3.04 0.68
N PHE A 66 2.48 -4.16 0.64
CA PHE A 66 3.92 -4.14 0.87
C PHE A 66 4.69 -3.29 -0.14
N CYS A 67 4.29 -3.28 -1.40
CA CYS A 67 4.94 -2.42 -2.40
C CYS A 67 4.73 -0.94 -2.11
N ASP A 68 3.57 -0.55 -1.60
CA ASP A 68 3.33 0.84 -1.23
C ASP A 68 4.08 1.23 0.05
N TYR A 69 4.30 0.28 0.97
CA TYR A 69 5.21 0.47 2.10
C TYR A 69 6.66 0.62 1.64
N ILE A 70 7.11 -0.15 0.66
CA ILE A 70 8.48 -0.05 0.11
C ILE A 70 8.69 1.29 -0.61
N LYS A 71 7.69 1.81 -1.33
CA LYS A 71 7.76 3.13 -1.97
C LYS A 71 7.86 4.28 -0.96
N ASN A 72 7.37 4.08 0.26
CA ASN A 72 7.45 5.10 1.31
C ASN A 72 8.82 5.03 2.00
N PRO A 73 9.67 6.07 1.90
CA PRO A 73 11.02 6.03 2.47
C PRO A 73 11.05 5.86 4.00
N LYS A 74 9.94 6.16 4.69
CA LYS A 74 9.81 5.93 6.15
C LYS A 74 9.64 4.45 6.48
N PHE A 75 9.03 3.65 5.61
CA PHE A 75 8.71 2.24 5.86
C PHE A 75 9.65 1.28 5.11
N ALA A 76 10.18 1.70 3.97
CA ALA A 76 11.15 0.97 3.17
C ALA A 76 12.27 0.29 3.97
N PRO A 77 12.97 0.96 4.92
CA PRO A 77 14.06 0.30 5.65
C PRO A 77 13.58 -0.85 6.54
N TYR A 78 12.33 -0.82 7.01
CA TYR A 78 11.77 -1.88 7.85
C TYR A 78 11.41 -3.11 7.01
N ILE A 79 10.69 -2.91 5.89
CA ILE A 79 10.25 -3.99 5.00
C ILE A 79 11.43 -4.66 4.28
N ASN A 80 12.44 -3.88 3.88
CA ASN A 80 13.64 -4.39 3.20
C ASN A 80 14.70 -4.95 4.16
N SER A 81 14.47 -4.88 5.48
CA SER A 81 15.44 -5.39 6.46
C SER A 81 15.56 -6.92 6.38
N PRO A 82 16.74 -7.50 6.64
CA PRO A 82 16.92 -8.96 6.66
C PRO A 82 16.00 -9.65 7.68
N ILE A 83 15.68 -8.95 8.79
CA ILE A 83 14.78 -9.45 9.83
C ILE A 83 13.35 -9.54 9.28
N ALA A 84 12.83 -8.49 8.65
CA ALA A 84 11.49 -8.54 8.07
C ALA A 84 11.37 -9.64 7.00
N GLN A 85 12.41 -9.84 6.18
CA GLN A 85 12.44 -10.94 5.21
C GLN A 85 12.41 -12.33 5.89
N LYS A 86 13.09 -12.50 7.03
CA LYS A 86 12.99 -13.72 7.84
C LYS A 86 11.59 -13.92 8.41
N VAL A 87 10.94 -12.87 8.92
CA VAL A 87 9.58 -12.93 9.46
C VAL A 87 8.59 -13.32 8.36
N LEU A 88 8.68 -12.72 7.17
CA LEU A 88 7.87 -13.08 6.00
C LEU A 88 8.06 -14.54 5.62
N ALA A 89 9.32 -15.00 5.54
CA ALA A 89 9.63 -16.40 5.24
C ALA A 89 9.07 -17.37 6.29
N ALA A 90 9.17 -17.05 7.58
CA ALA A 90 8.62 -17.85 8.68
C ALA A 90 7.08 -17.95 8.59
N CYS A 91 6.41 -16.88 8.16
CA CYS A 91 4.98 -16.86 7.88
C CYS A 91 4.57 -17.45 6.52
N ARG A 92 5.53 -17.93 5.71
CA ARG A 92 5.33 -18.42 4.33
C ARG A 92 4.73 -17.37 3.38
N ILE A 93 5.08 -16.11 3.60
CA ILE A 93 4.69 -14.99 2.74
C ILE A 93 5.87 -14.71 1.81
N PRO A 94 5.65 -14.67 0.48
CA PRO A 94 6.73 -14.38 -0.45
C PRO A 94 7.29 -12.98 -0.21
N ALA A 95 8.60 -12.83 -0.44
CA ALA A 95 9.22 -11.52 -0.43
C ALA A 95 8.55 -10.63 -1.48
N PRO A 96 8.12 -9.41 -1.14
CA PRO A 96 7.47 -8.52 -2.10
C PRO A 96 8.44 -8.13 -3.21
N ILE A 97 8.04 -8.37 -4.46
CA ILE A 97 8.74 -7.90 -5.66
C ILE A 97 7.96 -6.71 -6.20
N CYS A 98 8.60 -5.55 -6.10
CA CYS A 98 8.12 -4.25 -6.51
C CYS A 98 9.26 -3.58 -7.29
#